data_AF-C0CLC4-F1
#
_entry.id   AF-C0CLC4-F1
#
_cell.length_a   1.000
_cell.length_b   1.000
_cell.length_c   1.000
_cell.angle_alpha   90.00
_cell.angle_beta   90.00
_cell.angle_gamma   90.00
#
_symmetry.space_group_name_H-M   'P 1'
#
loop_
_entity.id
_entity.type
_entity.pdbx_description
1 polymer ?
#
loop_
_entity_poly.entity_id
_entity_poly.type
_entity_poly.pdbx_seq_one_letter_code
_entity_poly.pdbx_strand_id
1 'polypeptide(L)'
;MKCEIIRDLLPNYLDGLTSQASNEAIEEHLETCAECRRCLDSMREELVLSEEKIKVRKKELRPFRKAHRAVWRAAAVTALVCVLLWAGYTYYFERTWTVDSEDVKVTWEKSGGVVTLSFQPDREGIYINAVRTSHNPDVVEVKARHVNPLGDKHHRNGYCGYTFVDEDTILDEGTGAPLQLTGEEVLTVKFEDKTEKIPVAALYDGTGLNFSPK
;
A
#
# COMPACT_ATOMS: atom_id res chain seq x y z
N MET A 1 -72.77 19.51 12.02
CA MET A 1 -71.50 19.52 12.79
C MET A 1 -71.09 20.97 13.07
N LYS A 2 -70.39 21.26 14.19
CA LYS A 2 -69.94 22.63 14.50
C LYS A 2 -68.69 22.99 13.67
N CYS A 3 -68.60 24.22 13.16
CA CYS A 3 -67.49 24.67 12.32
C CYS A 3 -66.12 24.54 13.00
N GLU A 4 -66.03 24.73 14.32
CA GLU A 4 -64.79 24.56 15.10
C GLU A 4 -64.24 23.13 14.97
N ILE A 5 -65.11 22.14 15.15
CA ILE A 5 -64.74 20.72 15.05
C ILE A 5 -64.33 20.37 13.61
N ILE A 6 -65.00 20.95 12.61
CA ILE A 6 -64.64 20.74 11.21
C ILE A 6 -63.25 21.31 10.93
N ARG A 7 -62.97 22.55 11.35
CA ARG A 7 -61.68 23.22 11.16
C ARG A 7 -60.53 22.46 11.81
N ASP A 8 -60.73 21.90 13.00
CA ASP A 8 -59.72 21.08 13.69
C ASP A 8 -59.43 19.77 12.94
N LEU A 9 -60.43 19.25 12.19
CA LEU A 9 -60.30 18.03 11.42
C LEU A 9 -59.81 18.25 9.98
N LEU A 10 -59.89 19.47 9.43
CA LEU A 10 -59.47 19.75 8.04
C LEU A 10 -58.01 19.38 7.73
N PRO A 11 -57.02 19.62 8.61
CA PRO A 11 -55.64 19.19 8.36
C PRO A 11 -55.54 17.66 8.22
N ASN A 12 -56.17 16.92 9.14
CA ASN A 12 -56.18 15.46 9.09
C ASN A 12 -56.97 14.92 7.89
N TYR A 13 -58.03 15.62 7.47
CA TYR A 13 -58.80 15.30 6.27
C TYR A 13 -57.96 15.49 5.00
N LEU A 14 -57.18 16.58 4.90
CA LEU A 14 -56.25 16.82 3.79
C LEU A 14 -55.14 15.76 3.73
N ASP A 15 -54.65 15.32 4.88
CA ASP A 15 -53.63 14.27 4.99
C ASP A 15 -54.20 12.84 4.80
N GLY A 16 -55.53 12.69 4.66
CA GLY A 16 -56.20 11.41 4.48
C GLY A 16 -56.20 10.51 5.72
N LEU A 17 -56.07 11.11 6.91
CA LEU A 17 -55.97 10.41 8.20
C LEU A 17 -57.30 10.32 8.96
N THR A 18 -58.38 10.82 8.37
CA THR A 18 -59.75 10.76 8.91
C THR A 18 -60.48 9.47 8.51
N SER A 19 -61.38 9.01 9.39
CA SER A 19 -62.23 7.85 9.08
C SER A 19 -63.26 8.17 8.00
N GLN A 20 -63.78 7.16 7.31
CA GLN A 20 -64.82 7.35 6.28
C GLN A 20 -66.07 8.08 6.83
N ALA A 21 -66.53 7.69 8.03
CA ALA A 21 -67.66 8.37 8.68
C ALA A 21 -67.37 9.85 8.98
N SER A 22 -66.11 10.18 9.28
CA SER A 22 -65.68 11.57 9.46
C SER A 22 -65.62 12.33 8.13
N ASN A 23 -65.20 11.68 7.04
CA ASN A 23 -65.15 12.29 5.71
C ASN A 23 -66.54 12.67 5.22
N GLU A 24 -67.52 11.77 5.33
CA GLU A 24 -68.91 12.02 4.94
C GLU A 24 -69.50 13.22 5.71
N ALA A 25 -69.25 13.29 7.03
CA ALA A 25 -69.71 14.40 7.86
C ALA A 25 -69.01 15.74 7.55
N ILE A 26 -67.74 15.69 7.13
CA ILE A 26 -66.98 16.88 6.71
C ILE A 26 -67.48 17.38 5.36
N GLU A 27 -67.69 16.48 4.39
CA GLU A 27 -68.17 16.80 3.04
C GLU A 27 -69.57 17.43 3.06
N GLU A 28 -70.51 16.84 3.81
CA GLU A 28 -71.86 17.39 4.00
C GLU A 28 -71.82 18.82 4.59
N HIS A 29 -70.89 19.07 5.53
CA HIS A 29 -70.72 20.39 6.10
C HIS A 29 -70.10 21.40 5.12
N LEU A 30 -69.16 20.96 4.28
CA LEU A 30 -68.50 21.80 3.29
C LEU A 30 -69.46 22.22 2.16
N GLU A 31 -70.49 21.43 1.87
CA GLU A 31 -71.55 21.81 0.90
C GLU A 31 -72.34 23.04 1.35
N THR A 32 -72.60 23.14 2.65
CA THR A 32 -73.47 24.17 3.24
C THR A 32 -72.71 25.34 3.88
N CYS A 33 -71.43 25.18 4.21
CA CYS A 33 -70.63 26.19 4.90
C CYS A 33 -69.48 26.75 4.04
N ALA A 34 -69.67 27.97 3.53
CA ALA A 34 -68.66 28.66 2.71
C ALA A 34 -67.36 29.00 3.46
N GLU A 35 -67.46 29.25 4.77
CA GLU A 35 -66.29 29.61 5.60
C GLU A 35 -65.34 28.42 5.81
N CYS A 36 -65.88 27.22 6.02
CA CYS A 36 -65.06 26.00 6.12
C CYS A 36 -64.44 25.63 4.77
N ARG A 37 -65.15 25.90 3.65
CA ARG A 37 -64.63 25.68 2.30
C ARG A 37 -63.41 26.58 1.99
N ARG A 38 -63.51 27.88 2.29
CA ARG A 38 -62.38 28.81 2.14
C ARG A 38 -61.17 28.40 2.97
N CYS A 39 -61.40 27.90 4.19
CA CYS A 39 -60.34 27.41 5.06
C CYS A 39 -59.62 26.20 4.45
N LEU A 40 -60.37 25.23 3.94
CA LEU A 40 -59.82 24.06 3.23
C LEU A 40 -59.01 24.47 1.99
N ASP A 41 -59.55 25.39 1.19
CA ASP A 41 -58.88 25.88 -0.04
C ASP A 41 -57.55 26.58 0.28
N SER A 42 -57.51 27.40 1.34
CA SER A 42 -56.29 28.10 1.76
C SER A 42 -55.17 27.15 2.21
N MET A 43 -55.52 26.08 2.93
CA MET A 43 -54.57 25.05 3.35
C MET A 43 -54.04 24.26 2.15
N ARG A 44 -54.92 23.94 1.18
CA ARG A 44 -54.52 23.26 -0.06
C ARG A 44 -53.56 24.10 -0.90
N GLU A 45 -53.79 25.41 -1.00
CA GLU A 45 -52.90 26.33 -1.72
C GLU A 45 -51.50 26.38 -1.07
N GLU A 46 -51.44 26.44 0.26
CA GLU A 46 -50.18 26.41 1.00
C GLU A 46 -49.38 25.11 0.76
N LEU A 47 -50.06 23.96 0.73
CA LEU A 47 -49.45 22.67 0.42
C LEU A 47 -48.85 22.65 -0.99
N VAL A 48 -49.59 23.12 -2.00
CA VAL A 48 -49.09 23.19 -3.39
C VAL A 48 -47.84 24.07 -3.49
N LEU A 49 -47.86 25.25 -2.87
CA LEU A 49 -46.70 26.15 -2.82
C LEU A 49 -45.50 25.52 -2.11
N SER A 50 -45.73 24.74 -1.05
CA SER A 50 -44.68 24.01 -0.33
C SER A 50 -44.04 22.93 -1.21
N GLU A 51 -44.84 22.16 -1.95
CA GLU A 51 -44.36 21.12 -2.85
C GLU A 51 -43.55 21.69 -4.01
N GLU A 52 -44.02 22.79 -4.61
CA GLU A 52 -43.30 23.49 -5.67
C GLU A 52 -41.93 23.99 -5.17
N LYS A 53 -41.89 24.61 -3.98
CA LYS A 53 -40.63 25.02 -3.34
C LYS A 53 -39.68 23.84 -3.11
N ILE A 54 -40.20 22.68 -2.67
CA ILE A 54 -39.39 21.45 -2.50
C ILE A 54 -38.88 20.93 -3.84
N LYS A 55 -39.70 20.94 -4.89
CA LYS A 55 -39.32 20.52 -6.25
C LYS A 55 -38.25 21.43 -6.84
N VAL A 56 -38.38 22.75 -6.68
CA VAL A 56 -37.40 23.75 -7.11
C VAL A 56 -36.07 23.54 -6.38
N ARG A 57 -36.08 23.44 -5.05
CA ARG A 57 -34.87 23.16 -4.25
C ARG A 57 -34.20 21.85 -4.67
N LYS A 58 -34.97 20.77 -4.87
CA LYS A 58 -34.44 19.49 -5.38
C LYS A 58 -33.83 19.64 -6.77
N LYS A 59 -34.41 20.48 -7.65
CA LYS A 59 -33.90 20.74 -9.01
C LYS A 59 -32.59 21.55 -8.97
N GLU A 60 -32.47 22.51 -8.07
CA GLU A 60 -31.24 23.29 -7.84
C GLU A 60 -30.10 22.45 -7.24
N LEU A 61 -30.42 21.40 -6.48
CA LEU A 61 -29.42 20.46 -5.93
C LEU A 61 -28.98 19.37 -6.93
N ARG A 62 -29.72 19.15 -8.03
CA ARG A 62 -29.32 18.18 -9.09
C ARG A 62 -27.96 18.50 -9.75
N PRO A 63 -27.64 19.75 -10.14
CA PRO A 63 -26.34 20.06 -10.72
C PRO A 63 -25.19 19.77 -9.75
N PHE A 64 -25.34 20.07 -8.46
CA PHE A 64 -24.34 19.75 -7.43
C PHE A 64 -24.10 18.24 -7.29
N ARG A 65 -25.15 17.41 -7.34
CA ARG A 65 -24.99 15.94 -7.29
C ARG A 65 -24.28 15.36 -8.52
N LYS A 66 -24.48 15.95 -9.70
CA LYS A 66 -23.78 15.54 -10.94
C LYS A 66 -22.30 15.96 -10.90
N ALA A 67 -22.04 17.20 -10.49
CA ALA A 67 -20.68 17.72 -10.32
C ALA A 67 -19.91 16.92 -9.26
N HIS A 68 -20.53 16.64 -8.10
CA HIS A 68 -19.92 15.84 -7.04
C HIS A 68 -19.58 14.42 -7.50
N ARG A 69 -20.44 13.79 -8.32
CA ARG A 69 -20.16 12.46 -8.89
C ARG A 69 -19.01 12.49 -9.90
N ALA A 70 -18.90 13.55 -10.72
CA ALA A 70 -17.79 13.72 -11.64
C ALA A 70 -16.47 13.95 -10.88
N VAL A 71 -16.47 14.80 -9.86
CA VAL A 71 -15.32 15.06 -8.98
C VAL A 71 -14.89 13.79 -8.24
N TRP A 72 -15.84 13.01 -7.70
CA TRP A 72 -15.53 11.73 -7.04
C TRP A 72 -14.96 10.69 -8.00
N ARG A 73 -15.46 10.61 -9.23
CA ARG A 73 -14.88 9.73 -10.26
C ARG A 73 -13.47 10.16 -10.60
N ALA A 74 -13.23 11.46 -10.78
CA ALA A 74 -11.89 11.99 -11.03
C ALA A 74 -10.95 11.69 -9.86
N ALA A 75 -11.38 11.94 -8.63
CA ALA A 75 -10.60 11.63 -7.42
C ALA A 75 -10.29 10.12 -7.30
N ALA A 76 -11.25 9.25 -7.61
CA ALA A 76 -11.05 7.81 -7.60
C ALA A 76 -10.05 7.37 -8.66
N VAL A 77 -10.11 7.92 -9.88
CA VAL A 77 -9.14 7.65 -10.95
C VAL A 77 -7.75 8.14 -10.54
N THR A 78 -7.63 9.36 -10.01
CA THR A 78 -6.35 9.90 -9.53
C THR A 78 -5.78 9.04 -8.42
N ALA A 79 -6.60 8.63 -7.44
CA ALA A 79 -6.16 7.74 -6.37
C ALA A 79 -5.66 6.39 -6.91
N LEU A 80 -6.38 5.80 -7.88
CA LEU A 80 -5.95 4.57 -8.54
C LEU A 80 -4.59 4.74 -9.23
N VAL A 81 -4.39 5.84 -9.97
CA VAL A 81 -3.12 6.15 -10.62
C VAL A 81 -2.00 6.29 -9.60
N CYS A 82 -2.22 7.01 -8.50
CA CYS A 82 -1.23 7.13 -7.42
C CYS A 82 -0.87 5.77 -6.82
N VAL A 83 -1.84 4.89 -6.60
CA VAL A 83 -1.60 3.53 -6.11
C VAL A 83 -0.78 2.71 -7.10
N LEU A 84 -1.09 2.78 -8.40
CA LEU A 84 -0.34 2.08 -9.44
C LEU A 84 1.09 2.60 -9.57
N LEU A 85 1.30 3.91 -9.50
CA LEU A 85 2.64 4.51 -9.50
C LEU A 85 3.44 4.09 -8.27
N TRP A 86 2.80 4.10 -7.09
CA TRP A 86 3.45 3.66 -5.86
C TRP A 86 3.81 2.18 -5.90
N ALA A 87 2.89 1.32 -6.36
CA ALA A 87 3.15 -0.11 -6.53
C ALA A 87 4.26 -0.39 -7.56
N GLY A 88 4.27 0.34 -8.69
CA GLY A 88 5.34 0.24 -9.68
C GLY A 88 6.68 0.69 -9.13
N TYR A 89 6.68 1.77 -8.35
CA TYR A 89 7.87 2.29 -7.66
C TYR A 89 8.43 1.27 -6.68
N THR A 90 7.62 0.76 -5.74
CA THR A 90 8.07 -0.23 -4.75
C THR A 90 8.55 -1.50 -5.45
N TYR A 91 7.81 -1.99 -6.45
CA TYR A 91 8.23 -3.14 -7.24
C TYR A 91 9.59 -2.93 -7.93
N TYR A 92 9.84 -1.77 -8.53
CA TYR A 92 11.09 -1.51 -9.23
C TYR A 92 12.31 -1.45 -8.29
N PHE A 93 12.16 -0.83 -7.11
CA PHE A 93 13.27 -0.60 -6.17
C PHE A 93 13.46 -1.71 -5.13
N GLU A 94 12.41 -2.44 -4.76
CA GLU A 94 12.49 -3.53 -3.76
C GLU A 94 12.76 -4.89 -4.39
N ARG A 95 12.43 -5.07 -5.68
CA ARG A 95 12.70 -6.33 -6.36
C ARG A 95 14.20 -6.57 -6.43
N THR A 96 14.59 -7.70 -5.85
CA THR A 96 15.96 -8.20 -5.95
C THR A 96 16.05 -9.22 -7.08
N TRP A 97 17.22 -9.30 -7.71
CA TRP A 97 17.58 -10.34 -8.66
C TRP A 97 18.97 -10.88 -8.31
N THR A 98 19.28 -12.09 -8.76
CA THR A 98 20.63 -12.66 -8.62
C THR A 98 21.50 -12.03 -9.71
N VAL A 99 22.75 -11.65 -9.39
CA VAL A 99 23.61 -10.97 -10.38
C VAL A 99 24.45 -11.98 -11.16
N ASP A 100 24.67 -11.73 -12.44
CA ASP A 100 25.70 -12.40 -13.23
C ASP A 100 27.10 -12.06 -12.69
N SER A 101 28.01 -13.02 -12.73
CA SER A 101 29.37 -12.84 -12.21
C SER A 101 30.19 -11.81 -12.97
N GLU A 102 29.85 -11.51 -14.23
CA GLU A 102 30.52 -10.49 -15.05
C GLU A 102 30.16 -9.05 -14.65
N ASP A 103 28.96 -8.82 -14.10
CA ASP A 103 28.47 -7.49 -13.69
C ASP A 103 28.91 -7.12 -12.25
N VAL A 104 29.72 -7.96 -11.62
CA VAL A 104 30.22 -7.78 -10.24
C VAL A 104 31.73 -7.89 -10.19
N LYS A 105 32.38 -6.83 -9.73
CA LYS A 105 33.78 -6.87 -9.37
C LYS A 105 33.93 -7.40 -7.95
N VAL A 106 34.50 -8.59 -7.82
CA VAL A 106 34.81 -9.20 -6.52
C VAL A 106 36.24 -8.87 -6.13
N THR A 107 36.42 -8.33 -4.93
CA THR A 107 37.72 -8.06 -4.34
C THR A 107 37.81 -8.63 -2.94
N TRP A 108 39.01 -9.02 -2.50
CA TRP A 108 39.22 -9.50 -1.14
C TRP A 108 40.21 -8.63 -0.38
N GLU A 109 40.04 -8.56 0.93
CA GLU A 109 40.90 -7.79 1.84
C GLU A 109 41.04 -8.55 3.16
N LYS A 110 42.26 -8.62 3.69
CA LYS A 110 42.54 -9.16 5.04
C LYS A 110 43.07 -8.03 5.92
N SER A 111 42.37 -7.76 7.01
CA SER A 111 42.78 -6.79 8.03
C SER A 111 42.84 -7.49 9.38
N GLY A 112 44.05 -7.84 9.82
CA GLY A 112 44.26 -8.69 10.99
C GLY A 112 43.75 -10.11 10.75
N GLY A 113 42.88 -10.61 11.63
CA GLY A 113 42.21 -11.91 11.47
C GLY A 113 40.95 -11.87 10.59
N VAL A 114 40.45 -10.69 10.23
CA VAL A 114 39.20 -10.58 9.47
C VAL A 114 39.50 -10.60 7.97
N VAL A 115 38.93 -11.58 7.27
CA VAL A 115 38.96 -11.67 5.81
C VAL A 115 37.61 -11.27 5.27
N THR A 116 37.57 -10.27 4.39
CA THR A 116 36.33 -9.74 3.79
C THR A 116 36.39 -9.85 2.28
N LEU A 117 35.41 -10.52 1.70
CA LEU A 117 35.06 -10.44 0.29
C LEU A 117 34.09 -9.29 0.07
N SER A 118 34.42 -8.39 -0.84
CA SER A 118 33.60 -7.26 -1.25
C SER A 118 33.10 -7.47 -2.67
N PHE A 119 31.80 -7.30 -2.87
CA PHE A 119 31.11 -7.43 -4.15
C PHE A 119 30.68 -6.03 -4.61
N GLN A 120 31.35 -5.50 -5.62
CA GLN A 120 31.13 -4.14 -6.12
C GLN A 120 30.38 -4.19 -7.45
N PRO A 121 29.33 -3.40 -7.65
CA PRO A 121 28.62 -3.35 -8.93
C PRO A 121 29.49 -2.68 -9.99
N ASP A 122 29.51 -3.24 -11.20
CA ASP A 122 30.21 -2.62 -12.34
C ASP A 122 29.44 -1.43 -12.92
N ARG A 123 28.13 -1.31 -12.62
CA ARG A 123 27.24 -0.26 -13.11
C ARG A 123 26.72 0.64 -11.98
N GLU A 124 26.53 1.92 -12.29
CA GLU A 124 25.90 2.86 -11.36
C GLU A 124 24.40 2.55 -11.15
N GLY A 125 23.87 2.95 -10.00
CA GLY A 125 22.46 2.79 -9.67
C GLY A 125 22.06 1.38 -9.20
N ILE A 126 23.03 0.48 -9.05
CA ILE A 126 22.84 -0.86 -8.50
C ILE A 126 23.39 -0.93 -7.08
N TYR A 127 22.66 -1.61 -6.21
CA TYR A 127 23.07 -1.95 -4.86
C TYR A 127 23.18 -3.47 -4.75
N ILE A 128 24.34 -3.97 -4.31
CA ILE A 128 24.61 -5.39 -4.11
C ILE A 128 24.51 -5.77 -2.64
N ASN A 129 23.89 -6.91 -2.37
CA ASN A 129 23.90 -7.61 -1.10
C ASN A 129 24.51 -8.99 -1.28
N ALA A 130 25.39 -9.38 -0.37
CA ALA A 130 25.80 -10.76 -0.17
C ALA A 130 24.98 -11.32 1.00
N VAL A 131 24.09 -12.28 0.74
CA VAL A 131 23.17 -12.83 1.75
C VAL A 131 23.54 -14.27 2.04
N ARG A 132 23.87 -14.58 3.29
CA ARG A 132 24.05 -15.96 3.75
C ARG A 132 22.70 -16.67 3.86
N THR A 133 22.66 -17.93 3.42
CA THR A 133 21.43 -18.74 3.48
C THR A 133 21.16 -19.20 4.90
N SER A 134 19.92 -19.07 5.40
CA SER A 134 19.59 -19.43 6.80
C SER A 134 19.84 -20.90 7.15
N HIS A 135 19.82 -21.81 6.18
CA HIS A 135 20.07 -23.25 6.40
C HIS A 135 21.55 -23.63 6.32
N ASN A 136 22.35 -22.83 5.61
CA ASN A 136 23.77 -23.08 5.43
C ASN A 136 24.50 -21.73 5.30
N PRO A 137 25.14 -21.26 6.38
CA PRO A 137 25.80 -19.96 6.40
C PRO A 137 26.96 -19.88 5.41
N ASP A 138 27.53 -21.01 4.99
CA ASP A 138 28.61 -21.05 3.99
C ASP A 138 28.09 -20.89 2.56
N VAL A 139 26.77 -20.77 2.36
CA VAL A 139 26.19 -20.44 1.04
C VAL A 139 25.78 -18.98 1.01
N VAL A 140 26.48 -18.20 0.19
CA VAL A 140 26.24 -16.77 -0.04
C VAL A 140 25.59 -16.56 -1.40
N GLU A 141 24.43 -15.91 -1.42
CA GLU A 141 23.76 -15.46 -2.65
C GLU A 141 24.08 -13.99 -2.89
N VAL A 142 24.61 -13.68 -4.08
CA VAL A 142 24.88 -12.29 -4.48
C VAL A 142 23.65 -11.74 -5.20
N LYS A 143 22.95 -10.83 -4.53
CA LYS A 143 21.72 -10.22 -5.04
C LYS A 143 21.91 -8.74 -5.30
N ALA A 144 21.31 -8.24 -6.37
CA ALA A 144 21.22 -6.82 -6.65
C ALA A 144 19.79 -6.30 -6.49
N ARG A 145 19.69 -5.00 -6.27
CA ARG A 145 18.47 -4.19 -6.42
C ARG A 145 18.81 -2.81 -6.94
N HIS A 146 17.83 -2.11 -7.49
CA HIS A 146 18.00 -0.71 -7.88
C HIS A 146 18.16 0.19 -6.64
N VAL A 147 19.05 1.17 -6.73
CA VAL A 147 19.23 2.19 -5.67
C VAL A 147 17.99 3.08 -5.63
N ASN A 148 17.30 3.04 -4.49
CA ASN A 148 16.17 3.93 -4.22
C ASN A 148 16.69 5.38 -4.03
N PRO A 149 16.28 6.35 -4.89
CA PRO A 149 16.75 7.73 -4.80
C PRO A 149 16.26 8.47 -3.55
N LEU A 150 15.16 7.99 -2.94
CA LEU A 150 14.60 8.51 -1.70
C LEU A 150 15.12 7.76 -0.46
N GLY A 151 15.89 6.69 -0.66
CA GLY A 151 16.49 5.89 0.42
C GLY A 151 17.82 6.46 0.90
N ASP A 152 18.27 5.96 2.05
CA ASP A 152 19.57 6.30 2.59
C ASP A 152 20.71 5.90 1.65
N LYS A 153 21.74 6.76 1.59
CA LYS A 153 22.96 6.53 0.82
C LYS A 153 23.86 5.51 1.52
N HIS A 154 23.46 4.24 1.52
CA HIS A 154 24.29 3.14 2.01
C HIS A 154 25.40 2.78 1.01
N HIS A 155 26.47 2.16 1.51
CA HIS A 155 27.50 1.53 0.69
C HIS A 155 26.84 0.54 -0.29
N ARG A 156 27.11 0.69 -1.58
CA ARG A 156 26.45 -0.08 -2.66
C ARG A 156 26.97 -1.52 -2.81
N ASN A 157 27.89 -1.91 -1.94
CA ASN A 157 28.66 -3.14 -2.07
C ASN A 157 28.11 -4.20 -1.12
N GLY A 158 28.09 -5.45 -1.59
CA GLY A 158 27.87 -6.60 -0.72
C GLY A 158 29.17 -6.98 -0.01
N TYR A 159 29.05 -7.51 1.21
CA TYR A 159 30.20 -8.01 1.96
C TYR A 159 29.88 -9.37 2.57
N CYS A 160 30.80 -10.31 2.47
CA CYS A 160 30.82 -11.52 3.30
C CYS A 160 32.25 -11.82 3.72
N GLY A 161 32.45 -12.57 4.78
CA GLY A 161 33.80 -12.78 5.30
C GLY A 161 33.85 -13.73 6.46
N TYR A 162 35.06 -14.10 6.86
CA TYR A 162 35.30 -14.93 8.03
C TYR A 162 36.25 -14.20 8.96
N THR A 163 36.07 -14.40 10.27
CA THR A 163 37.03 -13.92 11.27
C THR A 163 37.85 -15.09 11.74
N PHE A 164 39.13 -15.10 11.39
CA PHE A 164 40.11 -16.08 11.80
C PHE A 164 40.72 -15.70 13.13
N VAL A 165 40.79 -16.68 14.05
CA VAL A 165 41.56 -16.58 15.29
C VAL A 165 43.03 -16.92 15.00
N ASP A 166 43.25 -17.95 14.19
CA ASP A 166 44.53 -18.44 13.68
C ASP A 166 44.32 -19.09 12.29
N GLU A 167 45.30 -19.84 11.76
CA GLU A 167 45.25 -20.38 10.40
C GLU A 167 44.18 -21.48 10.21
N ASP A 168 43.83 -22.18 11.29
CA ASP A 168 42.93 -23.33 11.30
C ASP A 168 41.66 -23.11 12.14
N THR A 169 41.44 -21.93 12.72
CA THR A 169 40.27 -21.64 13.55
C THR A 169 39.56 -20.36 13.11
N ILE A 170 38.26 -20.45 12.85
CA ILE A 170 37.36 -19.32 12.57
C ILE A 170 36.38 -19.08 13.72
N LEU A 171 35.85 -17.86 13.83
CA LEU A 171 34.71 -17.57 14.69
C LEU A 171 33.42 -17.82 13.92
N ASP A 172 32.51 -18.59 14.53
CA ASP A 172 31.16 -18.80 14.01
C ASP A 172 30.35 -17.49 14.08
N GLU A 173 29.77 -17.04 12.96
CA GLU A 173 29.03 -15.77 12.90
C GLU A 173 27.76 -15.76 13.77
N GLY A 174 27.18 -16.93 14.07
CA GLY A 174 25.93 -17.02 14.85
C GLY A 174 26.15 -17.07 16.36
N THR A 175 27.15 -17.83 16.80
CA THR A 175 27.43 -18.13 18.21
C THR A 175 28.64 -17.40 18.76
N GLY A 176 29.55 -16.94 17.89
CA GLY A 176 30.83 -16.34 18.27
C GLY A 176 31.83 -17.34 18.84
N ALA A 177 31.53 -18.65 18.80
CA ALA A 177 32.43 -19.68 19.28
C ALA A 177 33.54 -19.97 18.26
N PRO A 178 34.77 -20.31 18.72
CA PRO A 178 35.83 -20.76 17.84
C PRO A 178 35.48 -22.14 17.25
N LEU A 179 35.68 -22.28 15.95
CA LEU A 179 35.44 -23.50 15.17
C LEU A 179 36.73 -23.87 14.44
N GLN A 180 37.25 -25.06 14.71
CA GLN A 180 38.40 -25.59 13.95
C GLN A 180 37.97 -26.04 12.56
N LEU A 181 38.75 -25.65 11.57
CA LEU A 181 38.61 -26.04 10.17
C LEU A 181 39.09 -27.47 9.99
N THR A 182 38.21 -28.32 9.47
CA THR A 182 38.52 -29.72 9.12
C THR A 182 39.05 -29.85 7.69
N GLY A 183 38.98 -28.78 6.91
CA GLY A 183 39.37 -28.73 5.49
C GLY A 183 38.22 -29.08 4.54
N GLU A 184 37.07 -29.47 5.06
CA GLU A 184 35.84 -29.73 4.29
C GLU A 184 34.97 -28.47 4.14
N GLU A 185 35.27 -27.40 4.89
CA GLU A 185 34.51 -26.16 4.88
C GLU A 185 34.73 -25.38 3.58
N VAL A 186 33.65 -25.13 2.86
CA VAL A 186 33.67 -24.47 1.55
C VAL A 186 32.65 -23.35 1.51
N LEU A 187 33.13 -22.12 1.36
CA LEU A 187 32.31 -20.97 1.00
C LEU A 187 31.80 -21.14 -0.43
N THR A 188 30.49 -21.20 -0.59
CA THR A 188 29.82 -21.29 -1.88
C THR A 188 29.18 -19.95 -2.23
N VAL A 189 29.71 -19.27 -3.23
CA VAL A 189 29.17 -18.00 -3.75
C VAL A 189 28.32 -18.29 -4.98
N LYS A 190 27.03 -17.94 -4.93
CA LYS A 190 26.08 -18.14 -6.02
C LYS A 190 25.81 -16.84 -6.77
N PHE A 191 26.10 -16.88 -8.06
CA PHE A 191 25.70 -15.92 -9.08
C PHE A 191 24.56 -16.52 -9.92
N GLU A 192 24.00 -15.74 -10.85
CA GLU A 192 22.94 -16.21 -11.75
C GLU A 192 23.49 -17.21 -12.79
N ASP A 193 24.63 -16.87 -13.38
CA ASP A 193 25.34 -17.64 -14.40
C ASP A 193 26.13 -18.84 -13.84
N LYS A 194 26.67 -18.70 -12.61
CA LYS A 194 27.59 -19.71 -12.06
C LYS A 194 27.58 -19.79 -10.53
N THR A 195 28.23 -20.84 -10.04
CA THR A 195 28.50 -21.02 -8.60
C THR A 195 30.00 -21.21 -8.40
N GLU A 196 30.61 -20.37 -7.58
CA GLU A 196 32.01 -20.50 -7.19
C GLU A 196 32.12 -21.13 -5.81
N LYS A 197 33.06 -22.06 -5.66
CA LYS A 197 33.33 -22.78 -4.41
C LYS A 197 34.75 -22.48 -3.98
N ILE A 198 34.90 -21.97 -2.77
CA ILE A 198 36.16 -21.49 -2.24
C ILE A 198 36.38 -22.19 -0.91
N PRO A 199 37.47 -22.98 -0.74
CA PRO A 199 37.81 -23.54 0.55
C PRO A 199 37.98 -22.42 1.58
N VAL A 200 37.36 -22.55 2.75
CA VAL A 200 37.42 -21.48 3.76
C VAL A 200 38.86 -21.25 4.23
N ALA A 201 39.65 -22.31 4.38
CA ALA A 201 41.08 -22.22 4.72
C ALA A 201 41.88 -21.36 3.70
N ALA A 202 41.54 -21.42 2.41
CA ALA A 202 42.21 -20.66 1.36
C ALA A 202 41.92 -19.14 1.41
N LEU A 203 40.90 -18.73 2.17
CA LEU A 203 40.63 -17.30 2.42
C LEU A 203 41.66 -16.69 3.39
N TYR A 204 42.33 -17.50 4.21
CA TYR A 204 43.26 -16.99 5.21
C TYR A 204 44.47 -16.30 4.58
N ASP A 205 45.01 -16.86 3.51
CA ASP A 205 46.20 -16.40 2.79
C ASP A 205 45.88 -15.84 1.39
N GLY A 206 44.64 -16.00 0.94
CA GLY A 206 44.16 -15.60 -0.37
C GLY A 206 44.63 -16.53 -1.49
N THR A 207 45.11 -17.72 -1.15
CA THR A 207 45.73 -18.65 -2.10
C THR A 207 44.68 -19.27 -3.02
N GLY A 208 44.82 -19.07 -4.32
CA GLY A 208 43.89 -19.64 -5.31
C GLY A 208 42.57 -18.90 -5.45
N LEU A 209 42.43 -17.69 -4.88
CA LEU A 209 41.30 -16.82 -5.19
C LEU A 209 41.43 -16.26 -6.60
N ASN A 210 40.39 -16.44 -7.41
CA ASN A 210 40.29 -15.80 -8.74
C ASN A 210 39.91 -14.30 -8.65
N PHE A 211 39.96 -13.72 -7.45
CA PHE A 211 39.53 -12.35 -7.18
C PHE A 211 40.71 -11.41 -7.03
N SER A 212 40.54 -10.17 -7.47
CA SER A 212 41.59 -9.16 -7.32
C SER A 212 41.75 -8.78 -5.84
N PRO A 213 42.99 -8.66 -5.32
CA PRO A 213 43.20 -8.03 -4.02
C PRO A 213 42.74 -6.57 -4.09
N LYS A 214 42.18 -6.08 -2.99
CA LYS A 214 41.71 -4.69 -2.87
C LYS A 214 42.84 -3.73 -2.50
#